data_AF-A0A6I9YEL6-F1
#
_entry.id   AF-A0A6I9YEL6-F1
#
_cell.length_a   1.000
_cell.length_b   1.000
_cell.length_c   1.000
_cell.angle_alpha   90.00
_cell.angle_beta   90.00
_cell.angle_gamma   90.00
#
_symmetry.space_group_name_H-M   'P 1'
#
loop_
_entity.id
_entity.type
_entity.pdbx_description
1 polymer ?
#
loop_
_entity_poly.entity_id
_entity_poly.type
_entity_poly.pdbx_seq_one_letter_code
_entity_poly.pdbx_strand_id
1 'polypeptide(L)'
;MVPSKRKNPCLNAQENCQSAFSYKHVLALTENASEFESRVGQQRISANLDDAEGGFDAIMQAAICKDQIGWRNVTSLLVFTSDGAFHTAGDGKLGGILMPNDGRCHLDANGVYSKSHLYVGNGQCRCGQCQCQANYTGSACECSLDTNGCDQEGKICNGHGHCACNRCQCDVGWLGSHCADHQMPCEVHRDCAECKAFGTGPLSQNCSNSCSQMVRMLVAPVDERWCQMKGGDGRLLIYLIEKDKTGSILLTVNDRKGPDSTRQPNLMPVLMSGLIVVSIGVLLITLPRAVVEICDRRKFRRLEKERKSALWSQTNNFKFKSATTRVTTKGEHL
;
A
#
# COMPACT_ATOMS: atom_id res chain seq x y z
N MET A 1 -15.57 -7.32 10.78
CA MET A 1 -15.48 -6.14 11.68
C MET A 1 -16.31 -6.41 12.94
N VAL A 2 -15.77 -6.16 14.14
CA VAL A 2 -16.44 -6.47 15.42
C VAL A 2 -17.56 -5.44 15.72
N PRO A 3 -18.80 -5.84 16.06
CA PRO A 3 -19.92 -4.91 16.25
C PRO A 3 -19.69 -3.82 17.31
N SER A 4 -18.99 -4.12 18.40
CA SER A 4 -18.66 -3.15 19.44
C SER A 4 -17.76 -2.02 18.93
N LYS A 5 -16.80 -2.35 18.07
CA LYS A 5 -15.86 -1.39 17.45
C LYS A 5 -16.51 -0.50 16.38
N ARG A 6 -17.70 -0.85 15.89
CA ARG A 6 -18.46 0.05 14.99
C ARG A 6 -19.03 1.26 15.74
N LYS A 7 -19.49 1.05 16.97
CA LYS A 7 -20.07 2.13 17.79
C LYS A 7 -18.98 2.97 18.44
N ASN A 8 -17.95 2.31 18.99
CA ASN A 8 -16.81 2.96 19.61
C ASN A 8 -15.49 2.39 19.03
N PRO A 9 -14.88 3.04 18.04
CA PRO A 9 -13.71 2.51 17.35
C PRO A 9 -12.41 2.63 18.15
N CYS A 10 -12.36 3.44 19.21
CA CYS A 10 -11.14 3.67 19.97
C CYS A 10 -10.55 2.40 20.59
N LEU A 11 -9.22 2.36 20.67
CA LEU A 11 -8.45 1.21 21.14
C LEU A 11 -8.87 0.84 22.58
N ASN A 12 -8.89 1.85 23.46
CA ASN A 12 -9.39 1.75 24.83
C ASN A 12 -10.92 1.83 24.86
N ALA A 13 -11.58 0.77 25.34
CA ALA A 13 -13.04 0.73 25.44
C ALA A 13 -13.64 1.76 26.43
N GLN A 14 -12.81 2.31 27.32
CA GLN A 14 -13.19 3.35 28.29
C GLN A 14 -13.18 4.76 27.68
N GLU A 15 -12.47 4.97 26.57
CA GLU A 15 -12.50 6.22 25.82
C GLU A 15 -13.72 6.24 24.91
N ASN A 16 -14.42 7.37 24.86
CA ASN A 16 -15.68 7.47 24.14
C ASN A 16 -15.48 8.23 22.83
N CYS A 17 -15.30 7.49 21.74
CA CYS A 17 -15.07 8.04 20.41
C CYS A 17 -16.32 7.96 19.56
N GLN A 18 -16.44 8.89 18.61
CA GLN A 18 -17.52 8.80 17.64
C GLN A 18 -17.25 7.67 16.64
N SER A 19 -18.31 7.14 16.04
CA SER A 19 -18.21 6.11 15.00
C SER A 19 -17.43 6.63 13.79
N ALA A 20 -16.69 5.76 13.11
CA ALA A 20 -15.90 6.14 11.94
C ALA A 20 -16.75 6.72 10.82
N PHE A 21 -16.27 7.80 10.21
CA PHE A 21 -16.83 8.46 9.03
C PHE A 21 -15.66 8.94 8.15
N SER A 22 -15.88 9.02 6.84
CA SER A 22 -14.86 9.53 5.90
C SER A 22 -14.83 11.06 5.91
N TYR A 23 -15.96 11.71 5.61
CA TYR A 23 -16.07 13.17 5.63
C TYR A 23 -17.43 13.64 6.15
N LYS A 24 -17.40 14.70 6.96
CA LYS A 24 -18.58 15.40 7.45
C LYS A 24 -18.35 16.90 7.42
N HIS A 25 -19.18 17.62 6.68
CA HIS A 25 -19.28 19.06 6.73
C HIS A 25 -20.05 19.48 7.98
N VAL A 26 -19.46 20.38 8.78
CA VAL A 26 -19.99 20.78 10.10
C VAL A 26 -20.50 22.21 10.11
N LEU A 27 -19.75 23.13 9.48
CA LEU A 27 -20.04 24.56 9.51
C LEU A 27 -19.71 25.15 8.14
N ALA A 28 -20.72 25.77 7.51
CA ALA A 28 -20.54 26.54 6.29
C ALA A 28 -19.69 27.78 6.58
N LEU A 29 -19.00 28.30 5.57
CA LEU A 29 -18.18 29.50 5.70
C LEU A 29 -19.02 30.67 6.21
N THR A 30 -18.62 31.22 7.36
CA THR A 30 -19.32 32.28 8.08
C THR A 30 -18.33 33.33 8.57
N GLU A 31 -18.81 34.56 8.75
CA GLU A 31 -18.02 35.66 9.34
C GLU A 31 -18.07 35.63 10.88
N ASN A 32 -18.90 34.76 11.47
CA ASN A 32 -19.05 34.62 12.92
C ASN A 32 -17.95 33.73 13.52
N ALA A 33 -16.88 34.35 14.03
CA ALA A 33 -15.77 33.64 14.66
C ALA A 33 -16.17 32.85 15.92
N SER A 34 -17.13 33.34 16.70
CA SER A 34 -17.60 32.66 17.91
C SER A 34 -18.35 31.37 17.58
N GLU A 35 -19.07 31.33 16.46
CA GLU A 35 -19.70 30.09 15.99
C GLU A 35 -18.64 29.06 15.58
N PHE A 36 -17.58 29.48 14.88
CA PHE A 36 -16.47 28.61 14.54
C PHE A 36 -15.81 28.00 15.78
N GLU A 37 -15.47 28.83 16.78
CA GLU A 37 -14.87 28.37 18.04
C GLU A 37 -15.78 27.36 18.76
N SER A 38 -17.09 27.65 18.83
CA SER A 38 -18.07 26.76 19.44
C SER A 38 -18.16 25.41 18.73
N ARG A 39 -18.20 25.40 17.38
CA ARG A 39 -18.30 24.17 16.59
C ARG A 39 -17.03 23.34 16.68
N VAL A 40 -15.85 23.98 16.67
CA VAL A 40 -14.56 23.29 16.83
C VAL A 40 -14.47 22.65 18.22
N GLY A 41 -14.87 23.35 19.28
CA GLY A 41 -14.86 22.83 20.65
C GLY A 41 -15.80 21.64 20.90
N GLN A 42 -16.80 21.44 20.04
CA GLN A 42 -17.75 20.32 20.12
C GLN A 42 -17.28 19.07 19.36
N GLN A 43 -16.18 19.14 18.60
CA GLN A 43 -15.70 17.98 17.84
C GLN A 43 -15.17 16.89 18.75
N ARG A 44 -15.38 15.64 18.36
CA ARG A 44 -14.91 14.45 19.08
C ARG A 44 -13.98 13.65 18.18
N ILE A 45 -12.98 12.99 18.75
CA ILE A 45 -12.12 12.12 17.97
C ILE A 45 -12.86 10.83 17.55
N SER A 46 -12.45 10.30 16.40
CA SER A 46 -12.81 8.98 15.89
C SER A 46 -11.55 8.13 15.80
N ALA A 47 -11.69 6.85 15.44
CA ALA A 47 -10.58 5.99 15.09
C ALA A 47 -10.97 5.09 13.89
N ASN A 48 -9.97 4.60 13.18
CA ASN A 48 -10.02 3.65 12.08
C ASN A 48 -9.15 2.42 12.39
N LEU A 49 -8.92 1.55 11.40
CA LEU A 49 -8.18 0.29 11.59
C LEU A 49 -6.70 0.43 11.25
N ASP A 50 -6.36 1.37 10.39
CA ASP A 50 -5.05 1.54 9.75
C ASP A 50 -4.58 2.99 9.81
N ASP A 51 -3.28 3.22 9.60
CA ASP A 51 -2.65 4.53 9.80
C ASP A 51 -2.94 5.55 8.67
N ALA A 52 -3.45 5.10 7.52
CA ALA A 52 -3.74 5.95 6.38
C ALA A 52 -5.19 6.47 6.42
N GLU A 53 -5.35 7.77 6.17
CA GLU A 53 -6.63 8.44 6.32
C GLU A 53 -7.35 8.71 4.99
N GLY A 54 -8.68 8.81 5.05
CA GLY A 54 -9.55 9.14 3.92
C GLY A 54 -9.56 10.63 3.54
N GLY A 55 -8.50 11.39 3.85
CA GLY A 55 -8.50 12.85 3.74
C GLY A 55 -8.75 13.41 2.33
N PHE A 56 -8.42 12.66 1.28
CA PHE A 56 -8.66 13.07 -0.10
C PHE A 56 -10.15 13.07 -0.50
N ASP A 57 -11.00 12.24 0.12
CA ASP A 57 -12.45 12.34 -0.05
C ASP A 57 -12.96 13.68 0.49
N ALA A 58 -12.45 14.11 1.66
CA ALA A 58 -12.81 15.39 2.28
C ALA A 58 -12.39 16.58 1.42
N ILE A 59 -11.17 16.57 0.87
CA ILE A 59 -10.69 17.61 -0.04
C ILE A 59 -11.57 17.70 -1.29
N MET A 60 -11.88 16.55 -1.91
CA MET A 60 -12.73 16.49 -3.10
C MET A 60 -14.13 17.06 -2.83
N GLN A 61 -14.80 16.59 -1.77
CA GLN A 61 -16.15 17.05 -1.41
C GLN A 61 -16.15 18.53 -1.02
N ALA A 62 -15.17 19.00 -0.25
CA ALA A 62 -15.06 20.41 0.11
C ALA A 62 -14.84 21.32 -1.11
N ALA A 63 -14.11 20.85 -2.14
CA ALA A 63 -13.88 21.64 -3.35
C ALA A 63 -15.13 21.71 -4.26
N ILE A 64 -15.89 20.62 -4.38
CA ILE A 64 -16.98 20.51 -5.36
C ILE A 64 -18.35 20.95 -4.80
N CYS A 65 -18.61 20.77 -3.51
CA CYS A 65 -19.89 21.08 -2.86
C CYS A 65 -20.04 22.58 -2.53
N LYS A 66 -19.92 23.44 -3.55
CA LYS A 66 -19.82 24.90 -3.40
C LYS A 66 -20.90 25.53 -2.52
N ASP A 67 -22.16 25.15 -2.74
CA ASP A 67 -23.30 25.75 -2.04
C ASP A 67 -23.33 25.36 -0.56
N GLN A 68 -23.01 24.09 -0.25
CA GLN A 68 -23.02 23.59 1.11
C GLN A 68 -21.84 24.14 1.92
N ILE A 69 -20.65 24.23 1.30
CA ILE A 69 -19.47 24.80 1.95
C ILE A 69 -19.58 26.33 2.07
N GLY A 70 -20.24 26.99 1.11
CA GLY A 70 -20.41 28.44 1.09
C GLY A 70 -19.25 29.19 0.41
N TRP A 71 -18.62 28.59 -0.62
CA TRP A 71 -17.54 29.27 -1.35
C TRP A 71 -18.06 30.53 -2.06
N ARG A 72 -17.45 31.68 -1.74
CA ARG A 72 -17.67 32.95 -2.46
C ARG A 72 -16.84 32.97 -3.74
N ASN A 73 -17.20 33.84 -4.69
CA ASN A 73 -16.44 34.04 -5.92
C ASN A 73 -15.18 34.89 -5.69
N VAL A 74 -14.28 34.38 -4.85
CA VAL A 74 -13.02 35.00 -4.41
C VAL A 74 -11.94 33.93 -4.27
N THR A 75 -10.70 34.34 -4.01
CA THR A 75 -9.60 33.41 -3.69
C THR A 75 -10.01 32.50 -2.53
N SER A 76 -10.06 31.20 -2.81
CA SER A 76 -10.47 30.17 -1.86
C SER A 76 -9.22 29.50 -1.27
N LEU A 77 -9.14 29.45 0.06
CA LEU A 77 -8.07 28.77 0.77
C LEU A 77 -8.65 27.53 1.48
N LEU A 78 -8.15 26.35 1.13
CA LEU A 78 -8.47 25.11 1.82
C LEU A 78 -7.26 24.68 2.66
N VAL A 79 -7.44 24.64 3.98
CA VAL A 79 -6.41 24.18 4.91
C VAL A 79 -6.69 22.72 5.26
N PHE A 80 -5.75 21.83 4.93
CA PHE A 80 -5.82 20.42 5.26
C PHE A 80 -4.79 20.10 6.36
N THR A 81 -5.23 19.44 7.43
CA THR A 81 -4.40 19.06 8.57
C THR A 81 -4.58 17.58 8.86
N SER A 82 -3.46 16.84 8.92
CA SER A 82 -3.43 15.43 9.31
C SER A 82 -2.04 15.11 9.85
N ASP A 83 -1.96 14.16 10.78
CA ASP A 83 -0.75 13.56 11.32
C ASP A 83 -0.46 12.16 10.74
N GLY A 84 -1.34 11.65 9.87
CA GLY A 84 -1.23 10.36 9.21
C GLY A 84 -0.93 10.45 7.72
N ALA A 85 -0.69 9.29 7.10
CA ALA A 85 -0.64 9.17 5.64
C ALA A 85 -2.06 9.31 5.04
N PHE A 86 -2.17 9.36 3.72
CA PHE A 86 -3.46 9.44 3.03
C PHE A 86 -3.64 8.27 2.07
N HIS A 87 -4.87 7.77 1.99
CA HIS A 87 -5.26 6.87 0.91
C HIS A 87 -5.37 7.62 -0.41
N THR A 88 -5.02 6.91 -1.49
CA THR A 88 -5.09 7.40 -2.87
C THR A 88 -6.01 6.53 -3.72
N ALA A 89 -6.27 6.98 -4.96
CA ALA A 89 -7.08 6.22 -5.89
C ALA A 89 -6.46 4.84 -6.15
N GLY A 90 -7.26 3.78 -5.98
CA GLY A 90 -6.81 2.39 -6.06
C GLY A 90 -6.78 1.68 -4.70
N ASP A 91 -6.46 2.39 -3.61
CA ASP A 91 -6.41 1.80 -2.26
C ASP A 91 -7.78 1.30 -1.80
N GLY A 92 -8.85 1.96 -2.25
CA GLY A 92 -10.23 1.56 -2.02
C GLY A 92 -10.55 0.12 -2.47
N LYS A 93 -9.76 -0.46 -3.38
CA LYS A 93 -9.88 -1.87 -3.79
C LYS A 93 -9.72 -2.82 -2.61
N LEU A 94 -8.86 -2.52 -1.64
CA LEU A 94 -8.69 -3.32 -0.42
C LEU A 94 -9.95 -3.28 0.46
N GLY A 95 -10.70 -2.18 0.40
CA GLY A 95 -11.98 -2.00 1.05
C GLY A 95 -13.19 -2.45 0.22
N GLY A 96 -13.02 -3.03 -0.96
CA GLY A 96 -14.14 -3.38 -1.85
C GLY A 96 -14.81 -2.20 -2.55
N ILE A 97 -14.16 -1.04 -2.58
CA ILE A 97 -14.58 0.15 -3.33
C ILE A 97 -13.89 0.12 -4.68
N LEU A 98 -14.61 -0.33 -5.71
CA LEU A 98 -14.07 -0.54 -7.06
C LEU A 98 -14.36 0.62 -8.02
N MET A 99 -15.29 1.50 -7.66
CA MET A 99 -15.69 2.59 -8.54
C MET A 99 -14.77 3.79 -8.39
N PRO A 100 -14.29 4.36 -9.50
CA PRO A 100 -13.58 5.63 -9.48
C PRO A 100 -14.44 6.75 -8.87
N ASN A 101 -13.79 7.72 -8.23
CA ASN A 101 -14.45 8.94 -7.79
C ASN A 101 -15.01 9.68 -9.02
N ASP A 102 -16.27 10.09 -8.97
CA ASP A 102 -16.97 10.72 -10.10
C ASP A 102 -16.82 12.25 -10.16
N GLY A 103 -16.07 12.84 -9.23
CA GLY A 103 -15.82 14.28 -9.15
C GLY A 103 -17.08 15.11 -8.87
N ARG A 104 -18.12 14.53 -8.27
CA ARG A 104 -19.38 15.21 -7.95
C ARG A 104 -19.60 15.36 -6.43
N CYS A 105 -20.49 16.28 -6.08
CA CYS A 105 -20.92 16.50 -4.71
C CYS A 105 -21.91 15.42 -4.26
N HIS A 106 -21.64 14.80 -3.10
CA HIS A 106 -22.48 13.75 -2.51
C HIS A 106 -22.65 13.91 -1.00
N LEU A 107 -22.71 15.14 -0.49
CA LEU A 107 -23.12 15.36 0.90
C LEU A 107 -24.63 15.20 1.04
N ASP A 108 -25.03 14.47 2.07
CA ASP A 108 -26.43 14.35 2.44
C ASP A 108 -26.95 15.61 3.17
N ALA A 109 -28.23 15.59 3.58
CA ALA A 109 -28.85 16.69 4.31
C ALA A 109 -28.19 16.98 5.69
N ASN A 110 -27.41 16.05 6.23
CA ASN A 110 -26.67 16.19 7.48
C ASN A 110 -25.19 16.59 7.26
N GLY A 111 -24.80 16.87 6.01
CA GLY A 111 -23.43 17.19 5.64
C GLY A 111 -22.48 16.00 5.61
N VAL A 112 -22.96 14.76 5.65
CA VAL A 112 -22.12 13.56 5.64
C VAL A 112 -21.90 13.08 4.21
N TYR A 113 -20.65 12.70 3.88
CA TYR A 113 -20.33 12.14 2.56
C TYR A 113 -20.97 10.75 2.37
N SER A 114 -22.02 10.72 1.56
CA SER A 114 -22.92 9.57 1.40
C SER A 114 -22.34 8.42 0.58
N LYS A 115 -21.31 8.64 -0.24
CA LYS A 115 -20.71 7.57 -1.04
C LYS A 115 -19.58 6.80 -0.34
N SER A 116 -19.15 7.24 0.84
CA SER A 116 -18.07 6.61 1.63
C SER A 116 -18.29 5.13 1.97
N HIS A 117 -19.54 4.67 1.96
CA HIS A 117 -19.94 3.30 2.31
C HIS A 117 -20.58 2.55 1.14
N LEU A 118 -20.56 3.12 -0.07
CA LEU A 118 -21.06 2.48 -1.27
C LEU A 118 -20.00 1.55 -1.84
N TYR A 119 -20.04 0.30 -1.43
CA TYR A 119 -19.31 -0.78 -2.10
C TYR A 119 -20.12 -1.16 -3.34
N VAL A 120 -19.66 -0.76 -4.52
CA VAL A 120 -20.22 -1.27 -5.77
C VAL A 120 -19.53 -2.60 -6.06
N GLY A 121 -20.09 -3.63 -5.46
CA GLY A 121 -20.00 -5.01 -5.92
C GLY A 121 -21.37 -5.43 -6.43
N ASN A 122 -21.57 -6.72 -6.69
CA ASN A 122 -22.80 -7.26 -7.26
C ASN A 122 -23.94 -7.34 -6.23
N GLY A 123 -24.20 -6.23 -5.54
CA GLY A 123 -25.10 -6.09 -4.40
C GLY A 123 -25.12 -4.66 -3.84
N GLN A 124 -26.05 -4.40 -2.93
CA GLN A 124 -26.10 -3.15 -2.16
C GLN A 124 -25.53 -3.40 -0.76
N CYS A 125 -24.43 -2.73 -0.46
CA CYS A 125 -23.74 -2.87 0.81
C CYS A 125 -23.95 -1.62 1.68
N ARG A 126 -24.35 -1.82 2.94
CA ARG A 126 -24.46 -0.76 3.95
C ARG A 126 -23.79 -1.20 5.23
N CYS A 127 -22.84 -0.39 5.70
CA CYS A 127 -22.11 -0.64 6.96
C CYS A 127 -21.57 -2.08 7.07
N GLY A 128 -20.93 -2.60 6.02
CA GLY A 128 -20.36 -3.96 6.01
C GLY A 128 -21.36 -5.11 6.12
N GLN A 129 -22.64 -4.87 5.81
CA GLN A 129 -23.62 -5.90 5.48
C GLN A 129 -24.07 -5.68 4.04
N CYS A 130 -23.98 -6.72 3.22
CA CYS A 130 -24.29 -6.65 1.80
C CYS A 130 -25.51 -7.49 1.47
N GLN A 131 -26.44 -6.88 0.73
CA GLN A 131 -27.54 -7.58 0.09
C GLN A 131 -27.16 -7.83 -1.37
N CYS A 132 -26.83 -9.09 -1.67
CA CYS A 132 -26.37 -9.46 -2.99
C CYS A 132 -27.52 -9.55 -3.99
N GLN A 133 -27.19 -9.28 -5.26
CA GLN A 133 -28.06 -9.56 -6.38
C GLN A 133 -28.24 -11.08 -6.55
N ALA A 134 -29.28 -11.50 -7.28
CA ALA A 134 -29.75 -12.89 -7.32
C ALA A 134 -28.68 -13.94 -7.68
N ASN A 135 -27.60 -13.55 -8.39
CA ASN A 135 -26.53 -14.46 -8.82
C ASN A 135 -25.20 -14.23 -8.11
N TYR A 136 -25.21 -13.62 -6.92
CA TYR A 136 -23.98 -13.35 -6.17
C TYR A 136 -24.12 -13.69 -4.70
N THR A 137 -23.00 -14.11 -4.11
CA THR A 137 -22.87 -14.48 -2.70
C THR A 137 -21.55 -13.98 -2.14
N GLY A 138 -21.30 -14.22 -0.86
CA GLY A 138 -20.14 -13.72 -0.13
C GLY A 138 -20.48 -12.50 0.71
N SER A 139 -19.56 -12.13 1.59
CA SER A 139 -19.78 -11.06 2.57
C SER A 139 -19.83 -9.66 1.94
N ALA A 140 -19.29 -9.54 0.73
CA ALA A 140 -19.21 -8.34 -0.10
C ALA A 140 -19.83 -8.54 -1.50
N CYS A 141 -20.60 -9.63 -1.71
CA CYS A 141 -21.16 -10.01 -3.02
C CYS A 141 -20.11 -10.21 -4.11
N GLU A 142 -18.97 -10.76 -3.70
CA GLU A 142 -17.77 -10.99 -4.50
C GLU A 142 -17.83 -12.27 -5.34
N CYS A 143 -18.66 -13.24 -4.95
CA CYS A 143 -18.69 -14.57 -5.56
C CYS A 143 -19.90 -14.72 -6.49
N SER A 144 -19.67 -14.86 -7.80
CA SER A 144 -20.72 -15.13 -8.77
C SER A 144 -21.19 -16.59 -8.71
N LEU A 145 -22.50 -16.82 -8.75
CA LEU A 145 -23.12 -18.14 -8.85
C LEU A 145 -23.25 -18.63 -10.30
N ASP A 146 -22.96 -17.78 -11.28
CA ASP A 146 -22.95 -18.20 -12.68
C ASP A 146 -21.78 -19.15 -12.95
N THR A 147 -21.95 -20.01 -13.94
CA THR A 147 -20.94 -21.00 -14.36
C THR A 147 -20.45 -20.78 -15.80
N ASN A 148 -20.95 -19.75 -16.48
CA ASN A 148 -20.64 -19.46 -17.89
C ASN A 148 -19.13 -19.22 -18.13
N GLY A 149 -18.41 -18.66 -17.14
CA GLY A 149 -16.97 -18.45 -17.18
C GLY A 149 -16.14 -19.71 -16.91
N CYS A 150 -16.79 -20.82 -16.54
CA CYS A 150 -16.18 -22.13 -16.36
C CYS A 150 -16.51 -23.09 -17.50
N ASP A 151 -17.50 -22.78 -18.34
CA ASP A 151 -17.98 -23.65 -19.41
C ASP A 151 -17.10 -23.52 -20.67
N GLN A 152 -16.57 -24.65 -21.14
CA GLN A 152 -15.93 -24.78 -22.44
C GLN A 152 -16.62 -25.90 -23.22
N GLU A 153 -17.30 -25.55 -24.31
CA GLU A 153 -18.02 -26.48 -25.20
C GLU A 153 -18.99 -27.44 -24.46
N GLY A 154 -19.64 -26.97 -23.40
CA GLY A 154 -20.59 -27.75 -22.60
C GLY A 154 -19.94 -28.58 -21.48
N LYS A 155 -18.64 -28.40 -21.22
CA LYS A 155 -17.92 -29.04 -20.12
C LYS A 155 -17.42 -27.98 -19.14
N ILE A 156 -17.96 -28.03 -17.92
CA ILE A 156 -17.47 -27.22 -16.81
C ILE A 156 -16.03 -27.62 -16.47
N CYS A 157 -15.10 -26.66 -16.55
CA CYS A 157 -13.69 -26.83 -16.22
C CYS A 157 -13.04 -28.02 -16.94
N ASN A 158 -13.44 -28.25 -18.20
CA ASN A 158 -13.02 -29.40 -19.03
C ASN A 158 -13.21 -30.78 -18.36
N GLY A 159 -14.01 -30.88 -17.30
CA GLY A 159 -14.19 -32.10 -16.50
C GLY A 159 -13.04 -32.43 -15.53
N HIS A 160 -12.14 -31.47 -15.29
CA HIS A 160 -10.92 -31.63 -14.47
C HIS A 160 -10.86 -30.64 -13.31
N GLY A 161 -12.02 -30.34 -12.73
CA GLY A 161 -12.15 -29.45 -11.60
C GLY A 161 -13.61 -29.13 -11.31
N HIS A 162 -13.83 -28.16 -10.43
CA HIS A 162 -15.16 -27.66 -10.10
C HIS A 162 -15.22 -26.13 -10.25
N CYS A 163 -16.40 -25.62 -10.60
CA CYS A 163 -16.61 -24.19 -10.76
C CYS A 163 -16.99 -23.55 -9.42
N ALA A 164 -16.24 -22.53 -9.00
CA ALA A 164 -16.50 -21.74 -7.82
C ALA A 164 -16.33 -20.25 -8.13
N CYS A 165 -17.32 -19.44 -7.77
CA CYS A 165 -17.32 -18.00 -8.06
C CYS A 165 -17.10 -17.67 -9.55
N ASN A 166 -17.72 -18.44 -10.46
CA ASN A 166 -17.56 -18.36 -11.91
C ASN A 166 -16.09 -18.49 -12.41
N ARG A 167 -15.27 -19.22 -11.66
CA ARG A 167 -13.90 -19.62 -12.03
C ARG A 167 -13.65 -21.08 -11.70
N CYS A 168 -12.77 -21.73 -12.46
CA CYS A 168 -12.40 -23.11 -12.23
C CYS A 168 -11.40 -23.27 -11.10
N GLN A 169 -11.70 -24.18 -10.17
CA GLN A 169 -10.76 -24.75 -9.22
C GLN A 169 -10.37 -26.14 -9.73
N CYS A 170 -9.14 -26.25 -10.25
CA CYS A 170 -8.67 -27.46 -10.91
C CYS A 170 -8.28 -28.56 -9.94
N ASP A 171 -8.51 -29.80 -10.35
CA ASP A 171 -8.04 -30.98 -9.65
C ASP A 171 -6.50 -31.08 -9.73
N VAL A 172 -5.90 -31.83 -8.81
CA VAL A 172 -4.44 -31.97 -8.73
C VAL A 172 -3.87 -32.45 -10.06
N GLY A 173 -2.89 -31.70 -10.60
CA GLY A 173 -2.24 -31.99 -11.87
C GLY A 173 -2.87 -31.30 -13.08
N TRP A 174 -3.92 -30.51 -12.89
CA TRP A 174 -4.54 -29.68 -13.92
C TRP A 174 -4.35 -28.20 -13.65
N LEU A 175 -4.12 -27.44 -14.72
CA LEU A 175 -3.75 -26.04 -14.73
C LEU A 175 -4.49 -25.30 -15.85
N GLY A 176 -4.31 -23.99 -15.85
CA GLY A 176 -4.99 -23.09 -16.77
C GLY A 176 -6.34 -22.62 -16.24
N SER A 177 -6.89 -21.60 -16.87
CA SER A 177 -8.13 -20.93 -16.44
C SER A 177 -9.37 -21.83 -16.46
N HIS A 178 -9.33 -22.92 -17.25
CA HIS A 178 -10.42 -23.88 -17.40
C HIS A 178 -9.97 -25.33 -17.16
N CYS A 179 -8.82 -25.56 -16.52
CA CYS A 179 -8.29 -26.91 -16.24
C CYS A 179 -8.08 -27.76 -17.50
N ALA A 180 -7.68 -27.13 -18.60
CA ALA A 180 -7.39 -27.81 -19.86
C ALA A 180 -5.94 -28.33 -19.93
N ASP A 181 -5.03 -27.72 -19.16
CA ASP A 181 -3.61 -28.05 -19.21
C ASP A 181 -3.27 -29.08 -18.16
N HIS A 182 -2.71 -30.22 -18.56
CA HIS A 182 -2.27 -31.25 -17.62
C HIS A 182 -0.77 -31.09 -17.32
N GLN A 183 -0.41 -30.72 -16.09
CA GLN A 183 0.96 -30.78 -15.60
C GLN A 183 1.09 -31.93 -14.60
N MET A 184 1.73 -33.02 -15.04
CA MET A 184 2.07 -34.15 -14.19
C MET A 184 2.89 -33.63 -12.99
N PRO A 185 2.63 -34.10 -11.75
CA PRO A 185 3.36 -33.63 -10.57
C PRO A 185 4.87 -33.81 -10.73
N CYS A 186 5.60 -32.69 -10.82
CA CYS A 186 7.05 -32.68 -11.01
C CYS A 186 7.75 -33.51 -9.91
N GLU A 187 7.34 -33.36 -8.66
CA GLU A 187 7.94 -34.07 -7.52
C GLU A 187 8.06 -35.59 -7.71
N VAL A 188 7.08 -36.21 -8.37
CA VAL A 188 7.04 -37.67 -8.58
C VAL A 188 8.14 -38.14 -9.54
N HIS A 189 8.50 -37.31 -10.53
CA HIS A 189 9.45 -37.68 -11.57
C HIS A 189 10.83 -37.04 -11.39
N ARG A 190 10.99 -36.16 -10.40
CA ARG A 190 12.25 -35.47 -10.09
C ARG A 190 13.42 -36.43 -9.96
N ASP A 191 13.32 -37.41 -9.06
CA ASP A 191 14.46 -38.27 -8.72
C ASP A 191 14.84 -39.19 -9.89
N CYS A 192 13.85 -39.62 -10.68
CA CYS A 192 14.07 -40.40 -11.90
C CYS A 192 14.68 -39.56 -13.03
N ALA A 193 14.27 -38.29 -13.17
CA ALA A 193 14.88 -37.37 -14.13
C ALA A 193 16.35 -37.11 -13.81
N GLU A 194 16.67 -36.88 -12.53
CA GLU A 194 18.04 -36.62 -12.06
C GLU A 194 18.95 -37.85 -12.23
N CYS A 195 18.53 -39.02 -11.75
CA CYS A 195 19.38 -40.20 -11.75
C CYS A 195 19.61 -40.75 -13.17
N LYS A 196 18.61 -40.70 -14.05
CA LYS A 196 18.76 -41.18 -15.44
C LYS A 196 19.57 -40.21 -16.30
N ALA A 197 19.48 -38.90 -16.06
CA ALA A 197 20.20 -37.90 -16.86
C ALA A 197 21.64 -37.71 -16.40
N PHE A 198 21.87 -37.64 -15.09
CA PHE A 198 23.17 -37.26 -14.52
C PHE A 198 23.82 -38.35 -13.66
N GLY A 199 23.10 -39.43 -13.34
CA GLY A 199 23.61 -40.47 -12.43
C GLY A 199 23.69 -40.03 -10.96
N THR A 200 23.08 -38.90 -10.60
CA THR A 200 23.12 -38.31 -9.26
C THR A 200 21.78 -38.43 -8.53
N GLY A 201 21.74 -37.95 -7.28
CA GLY A 201 20.53 -37.90 -6.47
C GLY A 201 20.24 -39.18 -5.67
N PRO A 202 19.10 -39.21 -4.95
CA PRO A 202 18.76 -40.29 -4.00
C PRO A 202 18.64 -41.68 -4.65
N LEU A 203 18.21 -41.73 -5.91
CA LEU A 203 18.01 -42.98 -6.66
C LEU A 203 19.25 -43.42 -7.47
N SER A 204 20.38 -42.73 -7.37
CA SER A 204 21.60 -43.01 -8.15
C SER A 204 22.03 -44.48 -8.15
N GLN A 205 21.95 -45.16 -7.01
CA GLN A 205 22.39 -46.55 -6.86
C GLN A 205 21.44 -47.58 -7.49
N ASN A 206 20.13 -47.31 -7.55
CA ASN A 206 19.10 -48.26 -8.01
C ASN A 206 18.23 -47.69 -9.15
N CYS A 207 18.73 -46.69 -9.87
CA CYS A 207 17.98 -45.91 -10.84
C CYS A 207 17.30 -46.76 -11.92
N SER A 208 17.97 -47.79 -12.44
CA SER A 208 17.43 -48.67 -13.49
C SER A 208 16.23 -49.50 -13.03
N ASN A 209 16.17 -49.85 -11.75
CA ASN A 209 15.10 -50.69 -11.19
C ASN A 209 13.93 -49.84 -10.70
N SER A 210 14.20 -48.65 -10.15
CA SER A 210 13.17 -47.77 -9.59
C SER A 210 12.48 -46.88 -10.63
N CYS A 211 13.09 -46.68 -11.80
CA CYS A 211 12.61 -45.75 -12.83
C CYS A 211 12.41 -46.44 -14.18
N SER A 212 11.14 -46.62 -14.56
CA SER A 212 10.72 -47.16 -15.85
C SER A 212 10.64 -46.11 -16.96
N GLN A 213 10.72 -44.83 -16.62
CA GLN A 213 10.60 -43.72 -17.57
C GLN A 213 11.80 -43.65 -18.51
N MET A 214 11.54 -43.26 -19.76
CA MET A 214 12.60 -42.93 -20.71
C MET A 214 13.05 -41.49 -20.50
N VAL A 215 14.36 -41.24 -20.59
CA VAL A 215 14.92 -39.90 -20.41
C VAL A 215 15.73 -39.52 -21.63
N ARG A 216 15.47 -38.33 -22.17
CA ARG A 216 16.26 -37.70 -23.24
C ARG A 216 16.83 -36.38 -22.75
N MET A 217 18.05 -36.05 -23.16
CA MET A 217 18.65 -34.75 -22.90
C MET A 217 18.51 -33.87 -24.14
N LEU A 218 17.97 -32.67 -23.98
CA LEU A 218 17.79 -31.71 -25.07
C LEU A 218 17.96 -30.28 -24.55
N VAL A 219 18.74 -29.46 -25.25
CA VAL A 219 18.81 -28.03 -24.98
C VAL A 219 17.67 -27.33 -25.70
N ALA A 220 16.70 -26.81 -24.94
CA ALA A 220 15.51 -26.15 -25.46
C ALA A 220 15.20 -24.83 -24.73
N PRO A 221 14.41 -23.93 -25.34
CA PRO A 221 13.77 -22.82 -24.64
C PRO A 221 12.86 -23.36 -23.52
N VAL A 222 12.97 -22.78 -22.32
CA VAL A 222 12.18 -23.17 -21.14
C VAL A 222 10.95 -22.27 -21.07
N ASP A 223 9.77 -22.88 -21.02
CA ASP A 223 8.48 -22.22 -20.79
C ASP A 223 7.83 -22.72 -19.48
N GLU A 224 6.60 -22.28 -19.18
CA GLU A 224 5.88 -22.61 -17.95
C GLU A 224 5.57 -24.11 -17.77
N ARG A 225 5.65 -24.93 -18.84
CA ARG A 225 5.39 -26.38 -18.78
C ARG A 225 6.57 -27.17 -18.23
N TRP A 226 7.76 -26.58 -18.16
CA TRP A 226 8.96 -27.22 -17.64
C TRP A 226 8.98 -27.23 -16.11
N CYS A 227 9.22 -28.40 -15.54
CA CYS A 227 9.54 -28.56 -14.13
C CYS A 227 10.91 -27.95 -13.84
N GLN A 228 10.99 -27.08 -12.82
CA GLN A 228 12.23 -26.49 -12.34
C GLN A 228 12.38 -26.83 -10.86
N MET A 229 13.36 -27.66 -10.52
CA MET A 229 13.56 -28.15 -9.16
C MET A 229 15.03 -28.09 -8.77
N LYS A 230 15.33 -28.02 -7.48
CA LYS A 230 16.71 -28.18 -7.00
C LYS A 230 17.06 -29.67 -7.01
N GLY A 231 18.14 -30.06 -7.68
CA GLY A 231 18.71 -31.41 -7.66
C GLY A 231 19.35 -31.76 -6.31
N GLY A 232 19.69 -33.02 -6.10
CA GLY A 232 20.37 -33.48 -4.90
C GLY A 232 21.77 -32.88 -4.70
N ASP A 233 22.43 -32.48 -5.77
CA ASP A 233 23.73 -31.77 -5.79
C ASP A 233 23.62 -30.25 -5.58
N GLY A 234 22.38 -29.74 -5.45
CA GLY A 234 22.09 -28.32 -5.30
C GLY A 234 21.98 -27.52 -6.58
N ARG A 235 22.18 -28.12 -7.77
CA ARG A 235 21.99 -27.47 -9.08
C ARG A 235 20.52 -27.40 -9.46
N LEU A 236 20.17 -26.51 -10.38
CA LEU A 236 18.81 -26.40 -10.91
C LEU A 236 18.58 -27.49 -11.97
N LEU A 237 17.73 -28.46 -11.64
CA LEU A 237 17.23 -29.50 -12.53
C LEU A 237 16.01 -28.98 -13.28
N ILE A 238 16.11 -28.88 -14.60
CA ILE A 238 15.04 -28.41 -15.48
C ILE A 238 14.64 -29.55 -16.41
N TYR A 239 13.38 -29.95 -16.40
CA TYR A 239 12.90 -31.05 -17.25
C TYR A 239 11.41 -30.94 -17.59
N LEU A 240 11.01 -31.52 -18.72
CA LEU A 240 9.63 -31.56 -19.20
C LEU A 240 9.12 -33.01 -19.16
N ILE A 241 7.85 -33.18 -18.79
CA ILE A 241 7.19 -34.49 -18.71
C ILE A 241 6.21 -34.59 -19.89
N GLU A 242 6.44 -35.56 -20.77
CA GLU A 242 5.61 -35.81 -21.94
C GLU A 242 5.08 -37.25 -21.90
N LYS A 243 3.92 -37.51 -22.52
CA LYS A 243 3.44 -38.88 -22.77
C LYS A 243 3.67 -39.22 -24.23
N ASP A 244 4.26 -40.38 -24.49
CA ASP A 244 4.38 -40.92 -25.84
C ASP A 244 3.03 -41.47 -26.34
N LYS A 245 2.93 -41.77 -27.64
CA LYS A 245 1.73 -42.31 -28.31
C LYS A 245 1.21 -43.61 -27.69
N THR A 246 2.06 -44.33 -26.96
CA THR A 246 1.75 -45.57 -26.24
C THR A 246 1.29 -45.35 -24.80
N GLY A 247 1.32 -44.10 -24.30
CA GLY A 247 0.99 -43.74 -22.92
C GLY A 247 2.17 -43.79 -21.94
N SER A 248 3.36 -44.22 -22.38
CA SER A 248 4.58 -44.20 -21.57
C SER A 248 5.10 -42.79 -21.32
N ILE A 249 5.70 -42.56 -20.15
CA ILE A 249 6.22 -41.25 -19.75
C ILE A 249 7.64 -41.05 -20.31
N LEU A 250 7.83 -39.93 -21.02
CA LEU A 250 9.10 -39.44 -21.53
C LEU A 250 9.52 -38.19 -20.76
N LEU A 251 10.70 -38.21 -20.16
CA LEU A 251 11.29 -37.07 -19.46
C LEU A 251 12.33 -36.41 -20.36
N THR A 252 12.16 -35.13 -20.65
CA THR A 252 13.10 -34.32 -21.43
C THR A 252 13.89 -33.43 -20.48
N VAL A 253 15.17 -33.72 -20.24
CA VAL A 253 16.02 -32.93 -19.33
C VAL A 253 16.79 -31.87 -20.12
N ASN A 254 16.74 -30.63 -19.61
CA ASN A 254 17.43 -29.50 -20.22
C ASN A 254 18.88 -29.42 -19.71
N ASP A 255 19.83 -29.92 -20.50
CA ASP A 255 21.26 -29.84 -20.18
C ASP A 255 21.85 -28.48 -20.58
N ARG A 256 21.31 -27.39 -20.01
CA ARG A 256 22.09 -26.15 -19.96
C ARG A 256 23.18 -26.39 -18.93
N LYS A 257 24.41 -26.64 -19.38
CA LYS A 257 25.60 -26.50 -18.53
C LYS A 257 25.56 -25.12 -17.90
N GLY A 258 25.08 -25.04 -16.67
CA GLY A 258 25.15 -23.82 -15.87
C GLY A 258 26.61 -23.40 -15.72
N PRO A 259 26.89 -22.11 -15.47
CA PRO A 259 28.26 -21.67 -15.23
C PRO A 259 28.89 -22.54 -14.14
N ASP A 260 30.07 -23.06 -14.44
CA ASP A 260 30.80 -24.01 -13.63
C ASP A 260 30.88 -23.53 -12.17
N SER A 261 30.40 -24.37 -11.24
CA SER A 261 30.36 -24.11 -9.80
C SER A 261 31.76 -24.23 -9.16
N THR A 262 32.77 -23.67 -9.82
CA THR A 262 34.16 -23.59 -9.36
C THR A 262 34.66 -22.15 -9.28
N ARG A 263 33.81 -21.16 -9.63
CA ARG A 263 34.09 -19.73 -9.40
C ARG A 263 33.00 -19.10 -8.56
N GLN A 264 33.11 -19.24 -7.23
CA GLN A 264 32.56 -18.20 -6.36
C GLN A 264 33.39 -16.93 -6.61
N PRO A 265 32.79 -15.80 -7.03
CA PRO A 265 33.51 -14.54 -7.04
C PRO A 265 33.84 -14.20 -5.58
N ASN A 266 35.12 -13.98 -5.28
CA ASN A 266 35.52 -13.45 -3.98
C ASN A 266 34.73 -12.15 -3.73
N LEU A 267 33.76 -12.19 -2.82
CA LEU A 267 32.85 -11.07 -2.54
C LEU A 267 33.53 -9.95 -1.73
N MET A 268 34.72 -10.23 -1.19
CA MET A 268 35.53 -9.31 -0.38
C MET A 268 35.77 -7.95 -1.07
N PRO A 269 36.23 -7.86 -2.34
CA PRO A 269 36.38 -6.57 -3.02
C PRO A 269 35.07 -5.78 -3.19
N VAL A 270 33.92 -6.46 -3.35
CA VAL A 270 32.61 -5.79 -3.51
C VAL A 270 32.14 -5.20 -2.17
N LEU A 271 32.30 -5.95 -1.08
CA LEU A 271 31.95 -5.47 0.26
C LEU A 271 32.85 -4.31 0.70
N MET A 272 34.16 -4.39 0.41
CA MET A 272 35.11 -3.32 0.76
C MET A 272 34.89 -2.04 -0.07
N SER A 273 34.57 -2.16 -1.36
CA SER A 273 34.27 -0.98 -2.19
C SER A 273 32.98 -0.28 -1.78
N GLY A 274 31.93 -1.05 -1.42
CA GLY A 274 30.68 -0.48 -0.91
C GLY A 274 30.85 0.35 0.36
N LEU A 275 31.61 -0.17 1.33
CA LEU A 275 31.86 0.56 2.59
C LEU A 275 32.61 1.87 2.38
N ILE A 276 33.57 1.91 1.44
CA ILE A 276 34.33 3.14 1.14
C ILE A 276 33.43 4.21 0.51
N VAL A 277 32.58 3.85 -0.45
CA VAL A 277 31.66 4.80 -1.10
C VAL A 277 30.67 5.39 -0.10
N VAL A 278 30.09 4.55 0.76
CA VAL A 278 29.16 5.01 1.82
C VAL A 278 29.89 5.94 2.79
N SER A 279 31.11 5.60 3.20
CA SER A 279 31.90 6.41 4.12
C SER A 279 32.22 7.80 3.54
N ILE A 280 32.60 7.87 2.26
CA ILE A 280 32.87 9.14 1.56
C ILE A 280 31.58 9.97 1.45
N GLY A 281 30.45 9.35 1.10
CA GLY A 281 29.16 10.02 1.02
C GLY A 281 28.72 10.63 2.36
N VAL A 282 28.88 9.90 3.46
CA VAL A 282 28.60 10.41 4.81
C VAL A 282 29.52 11.57 5.17
N LEU A 283 30.81 11.50 4.84
CA LEU A 283 31.76 12.59 5.10
C LEU A 283 31.40 13.87 4.34
N LEU A 284 31.03 13.74 3.07
CA LEU A 284 30.63 14.87 2.20
C LEU A 284 29.31 15.53 2.66
N ILE A 285 28.44 14.82 3.37
CA ILE A 285 27.20 15.38 3.91
C ILE A 285 27.41 15.98 5.30
N THR A 286 28.15 15.29 6.17
CA THR A 286 28.31 15.67 7.58
C THR A 286 29.25 16.84 7.77
N LEU A 287 30.37 16.91 7.04
CA LEU A 287 31.35 18.00 7.20
C LEU A 287 30.79 19.37 6.80
N PRO A 288 30.11 19.56 5.65
CA PRO A 288 29.53 20.86 5.32
C PRO A 288 28.42 21.26 6.28
N ARG A 289 27.58 20.32 6.73
CA ARG A 289 26.56 20.59 7.75
C ARG A 289 27.17 21.03 9.07
N ALA A 290 28.24 20.36 9.53
CA ALA A 290 28.96 20.76 10.72
C ALA A 290 29.59 22.16 10.57
N VAL A 291 30.17 22.48 9.41
CA VAL A 291 30.72 23.81 9.12
C VAL A 291 29.62 24.87 9.14
N VAL A 292 28.48 24.62 8.49
CA VAL A 292 27.33 25.53 8.49
C VAL A 292 26.84 25.75 9.91
N GLU A 293 26.65 24.70 10.70
CA GLU A 293 26.17 24.83 12.07
C GLU A 293 27.18 25.55 12.98
N ILE A 294 28.49 25.32 12.81
CA ILE A 294 29.52 26.06 13.53
C ILE A 294 29.50 27.55 13.15
N CYS A 295 29.37 27.86 11.85
CA CYS A 295 29.26 29.22 11.35
C CYS A 295 28.01 29.92 11.89
N ASP A 296 26.86 29.26 11.87
CA ASP A 296 25.60 29.79 12.41
C ASP A 296 25.69 30.01 13.92
N ARG A 297 26.25 29.07 14.69
CA ARG A 297 26.48 29.25 16.13
C ARG A 297 27.45 30.40 16.43
N ARG A 298 28.43 30.66 15.56
CA ARG A 298 29.34 31.82 15.71
C ARG A 298 28.61 33.12 15.41
N LYS A 299 27.85 33.19 14.31
CA LYS A 299 27.05 34.36 13.94
C LYS A 299 25.99 34.68 15.00
N PHE A 300 25.29 33.66 15.51
CA PHE A 300 24.30 33.81 16.57
C PHE A 300 24.91 34.42 17.85
N ARG A 301 26.06 33.91 18.32
CA ARG A 301 26.76 34.47 19.48
C ARG A 301 27.21 35.92 19.27
N ARG A 302 27.59 36.28 18.04
CA ARG A 302 27.92 37.66 17.69
C ARG A 302 26.67 38.56 17.74
N LEU A 303 25.57 38.11 17.15
CA LEU A 303 24.28 38.82 17.18
C LEU A 303 23.77 39.02 18.60
N GLU A 304 23.88 38.01 19.48
CA GLU A 304 23.49 38.16 20.88
C GLU A 304 24.33 39.21 21.62
N LYS A 305 25.65 39.26 21.36
CA LYS A 305 26.53 40.30 21.91
C LYS A 305 26.14 41.69 21.40
N GLU A 306 25.93 41.83 20.09
CA GLU A 306 25.47 43.09 19.49
C GLU A 306 24.10 43.52 20.04
N ARG A 307 23.15 42.60 20.23
CA ARG A 307 21.85 42.85 20.87
C ARG A 307 22.00 43.34 22.31
N LYS A 308 22.83 42.69 23.13
CA LYS A 308 23.08 43.10 24.53
C LYS A 308 23.77 44.46 24.61
N SER A 309 24.73 44.74 23.73
CA SER A 309 25.41 46.04 23.64
C SER A 309 24.49 47.15 23.14
N ALA A 310 23.59 46.86 22.18
CA ALA A 310 22.58 47.79 21.71
C ALA A 310 21.54 48.12 22.80
N LEU A 311 21.11 47.13 23.58
CA LEU A 311 20.26 47.35 24.76
C LEU A 311 20.96 48.27 25.77
N TRP A 312 22.23 48.01 26.09
CA TRP A 312 23.03 48.86 26.99
C TRP A 312 23.20 50.29 26.47
N SER A 313 23.38 50.47 25.16
CA SER A 313 23.43 51.79 24.52
C SER A 313 22.10 52.54 24.62
N GLN A 314 20.95 51.85 24.62
CA GLN A 314 19.63 52.45 24.78
C GLN A 314 19.36 52.87 26.24
N THR A 315 19.80 52.08 27.22
CA THR A 315 19.62 52.38 28.66
C THR A 315 20.55 53.48 29.17
N ASN A 316 21.75 53.63 28.59
CA ASN A 316 22.76 54.61 29.04
C ASN A 316 22.94 55.81 28.09
N ASN A 317 22.03 56.05 27.14
CA ASN A 317 22.11 57.19 26.23
C ASN A 317 21.65 58.49 26.93
N PHE A 318 22.61 59.26 27.46
CA PHE A 318 22.40 60.55 28.15
C PHE A 318 21.75 61.65 27.28
N LYS A 319 21.47 61.41 25.99
CA LYS A 319 20.89 62.41 25.06
C LYS A 319 19.39 62.28 24.78
N PHE A 320 18.68 61.29 25.30
CA PHE A 320 17.21 61.24 25.17
C PHE A 320 16.52 61.96 26.34
N LYS A 321 16.03 63.19 26.10
CA LYS A 321 15.01 63.81 26.96
C LYS A 321 13.62 63.49 26.38
N SER A 322 12.72 62.90 27.16
CA SER A 322 11.31 62.77 26.78
C SER A 322 10.65 64.16 26.68
N ALA A 323 9.77 64.33 25.70
CA ALA A 323 9.03 65.57 25.51
C ALA A 323 8.03 65.80 26.66
N THR A 324 8.11 66.96 27.31
CA THR A 324 7.15 67.40 28.34
C THR A 324 6.02 68.17 27.67
N THR A 325 4.80 67.63 27.66
CA THR A 325 3.60 68.37 27.25
C THR A 325 3.07 69.16 28.46
N ARG A 326 3.07 70.50 28.40
CA ARG A 326 2.44 71.37 29.42
C ARG A 326 1.02 71.72 28.95
N VAL A 327 0.01 71.29 29.69
CA VAL A 327 -1.37 71.80 29.56
C VAL A 327 -1.51 72.99 30.50
N THR A 328 -1.73 74.19 29.96
CA THR A 328 -2.07 75.37 30.75
C THR A 328 -3.58 75.52 30.82
N THR A 329 -4.18 75.20 31.97
CA THR A 329 -5.53 75.65 32.33
C THR A 329 -5.44 77.11 32.78
N LYS A 330 -6.04 78.03 32.02
CA LYS A 330 -6.32 79.38 32.50
C LYS A 330 -7.49 79.31 33.49
N GLY A 331 -7.16 79.34 34.78
CA GLY A 331 -8.11 79.62 35.85
C GLY A 331 -8.13 81.13 36.11
N GLU A 332 -9.32 81.69 36.08
CA GLU A 332 -9.66 83.09 36.29
C GLU A 332 -9.28 83.59 37.69
N HIS A 333 -8.92 84.87 37.79
CA HIS A 333 -8.73 85.57 39.06
C HIS A 333 -10.02 86.34 39.41
N LEU A 334 -10.40 86.20 40.69
CA LEU A 334 -11.33 87.00 41.53
C LEU A 334 -12.82 86.68 41.41
#